data_AF-A0A838VB16-F1
#
_entry.id   AF-A0A838VB16-F1
#
_cell.length_a   1.000
_cell.length_b   1.000
_cell.length_c   1.000
_cell.angle_alpha   90.00
_cell.angle_beta   90.00
_cell.angle_gamma   90.00
#
_symmetry.space_group_name_H-M   'P 1'
#
loop_
_entity.id
_entity.type
_entity.pdbx_description
1 polymer ?
#
loop_
_entity_poly.entity_id
_entity_poly.type
_entity_poly.pdbx_seq_one_letter_code
_entity_poly.pdbx_strand_id
1 'polypeptide(L)'
;MRVWPLLLLLAGCGQTDSFAFQNVSVMFPAETAAFPERPGAEAMTANCAGCHSPSMVLTQPRLTADQWKAEVDKMKTAYRAPVDPAAESAILKYLTATSEALPR
;
A
#
# COMPACT_ATOMS: atom_id res chain seq x y z
N MET A 1 68.10 29.67 -12.65
CA MET A 1 67.28 29.70 -11.41
C MET A 1 65.83 29.54 -11.83
N ARG A 2 65.15 28.52 -11.28
CA ARG A 2 63.81 28.04 -11.66
C ARG A 2 62.73 28.99 -11.16
N VAL A 3 61.73 29.28 -11.99
CA VAL A 3 60.35 29.46 -11.51
C VAL A 3 59.41 29.01 -12.63
N TRP A 4 58.93 27.77 -12.52
CA TRP A 4 57.88 27.22 -13.36
C TRP A 4 56.61 27.26 -12.50
N PRO A 5 55.55 28.00 -12.87
CA PRO A 5 54.33 27.96 -12.09
C PRO A 5 53.64 26.63 -12.39
N LEU A 6 53.61 25.75 -11.38
CA LEU A 6 52.62 24.68 -11.28
C LEU A 6 51.25 25.35 -11.22
N LEU A 7 50.49 25.30 -12.32
CA LEU A 7 49.04 25.50 -12.29
C LEU A 7 48.46 25.03 -13.63
N LEU A 8 48.24 23.72 -13.74
CA LEU A 8 47.40 23.13 -14.79
C LEU A 8 46.46 22.09 -14.14
N LEU A 9 45.30 22.63 -13.75
CA LEU A 9 43.96 22.08 -13.98
C LEU A 9 43.64 20.71 -13.36
N LEU A 10 43.31 20.73 -12.07
CA LEU A 10 42.28 19.85 -11.49
C LEU A 10 40.89 20.29 -12.00
N ALA A 11 40.57 20.02 -13.26
CA ALA A 11 39.24 20.24 -13.82
C ALA A 11 38.63 18.90 -14.23
N GLY A 12 38.10 18.15 -13.26
CA GLY A 12 37.56 16.82 -13.52
C GLY A 12 36.43 16.33 -12.60
N CYS A 13 35.94 17.14 -11.66
CA CYS A 13 34.77 16.76 -10.84
C CYS A 13 33.76 17.91 -10.87
N GLY A 14 32.92 17.94 -11.91
CA GLY A 14 31.95 19.02 -12.08
C GLY A 14 30.76 18.71 -13.00
N GLN A 15 30.52 17.45 -13.39
CA GLN A 15 29.22 17.10 -13.94
C GLN A 15 28.23 16.94 -12.78
N THR A 16 27.69 18.06 -12.30
CA THR A 16 26.37 18.03 -11.67
C THR A 16 25.36 17.94 -12.81
N ASP A 17 25.07 16.72 -13.26
CA ASP A 17 23.90 16.49 -14.11
C ASP A 17 22.70 17.07 -13.38
N SER A 18 22.24 18.21 -13.86
CA SER A 18 21.16 18.97 -13.25
C SER A 18 19.86 18.33 -13.69
N PHE A 19 19.34 17.42 -12.88
CA PHE A 19 18.00 16.91 -13.07
C PHE A 19 16.98 17.97 -12.63
N ALA A 20 16.13 18.41 -13.56
CA ALA A 20 15.02 19.29 -13.26
C ALA A 20 13.72 18.47 -13.15
N PHE A 21 13.09 18.46 -11.98
CA PHE A 21 11.77 17.87 -11.83
C PHE A 21 10.74 18.68 -12.64
N GLN A 22 10.01 18.00 -13.50
CA GLN A 22 8.89 18.58 -14.24
C GLN A 22 7.59 18.17 -13.57
N ASN A 23 6.66 19.13 -13.44
CA ASN A 23 5.30 18.80 -13.05
C ASN A 23 4.61 18.16 -14.27
N VAL A 24 4.03 16.98 -14.05
CA VAL A 24 3.22 16.30 -15.06
C VAL A 24 1.91 15.86 -14.44
N SER A 25 0.84 15.92 -15.23
CA SER A 25 -0.47 15.36 -14.83
C SER A 25 -0.56 13.91 -15.26
N VAL A 26 -1.08 13.06 -14.39
CA VAL A 26 -1.31 11.63 -14.64
C VAL A 26 -2.77 11.32 -14.37
N MET A 27 -3.43 10.68 -15.33
CA MET A 27 -4.80 10.18 -15.16
C MET A 27 -4.72 8.71 -14.74
N PHE A 28 -5.33 8.36 -13.61
CA PHE A 28 -5.47 6.97 -13.18
C PHE A 28 -6.73 6.34 -13.79
N PRO A 29 -6.72 5.02 -14.06
CA PRO A 29 -7.93 4.31 -14.43
C PRO A 29 -8.94 4.33 -13.27
N ALA A 30 -10.22 4.16 -13.60
CA ALA A 30 -11.27 4.00 -12.59
C ALA A 30 -11.03 2.72 -11.76
N GLU A 31 -11.29 2.80 -10.46
CA GLU A 31 -11.26 1.63 -9.58
C GLU A 31 -12.48 0.73 -9.87
N THR A 32 -12.23 -0.56 -10.06
CA THR A 32 -13.28 -1.54 -10.37
C THR A 32 -13.29 -2.75 -9.43
N ALA A 33 -12.33 -2.86 -8.50
CA ALA A 33 -12.32 -3.99 -7.59
C ALA A 33 -13.47 -3.86 -6.58
N ALA A 34 -14.15 -4.97 -6.34
CA ALA A 34 -15.16 -5.12 -5.31
C ALA A 34 -14.80 -6.34 -4.44
N PHE A 35 -15.24 -6.32 -3.19
CA PHE A 35 -15.20 -7.51 -2.35
C PHE A 35 -16.13 -8.58 -2.96
N PRO A 36 -15.69 -9.83 -3.16
CA PRO A 36 -16.56 -10.92 -3.61
C PRO A 36 -17.86 -11.01 -2.82
N GLU A 37 -18.97 -11.20 -3.54
CA GLU A 37 -20.33 -11.29 -2.99
C GLU A 37 -20.51 -12.55 -2.14
N ARG A 38 -20.43 -12.39 -0.82
CA ARG A 38 -20.59 -13.45 0.20
C ARG A 38 -20.90 -12.83 1.56
N PRO A 39 -21.37 -13.60 2.56
CA PRO A 39 -21.70 -13.07 3.87
C PRO A 39 -20.56 -12.25 4.48
N GLY A 40 -20.82 -10.95 4.74
CA GLY A 40 -19.85 -10.00 5.27
C GLY A 40 -19.27 -9.02 4.24
N ALA A 41 -19.60 -9.14 2.95
CA ALA A 41 -19.13 -8.22 1.91
C ALA A 41 -19.53 -6.76 2.18
N GLU A 42 -20.75 -6.53 2.64
CA GLU A 42 -21.23 -5.19 2.98
C GLU A 42 -20.47 -4.62 4.19
N ALA A 43 -20.15 -5.45 5.17
CA ALA A 43 -19.33 -5.04 6.31
C ALA A 43 -17.91 -4.66 5.86
N MET A 44 -17.32 -5.41 4.92
CA MET A 44 -16.03 -5.08 4.32
C MET A 44 -16.08 -3.75 3.55
N THR A 45 -17.08 -3.56 2.70
CA THR A 45 -17.25 -2.33 1.92
C THR A 45 -17.44 -1.12 2.83
N ALA A 46 -18.30 -1.22 3.85
CA ALA A 46 -18.60 -0.12 4.76
C ALA A 46 -17.41 0.27 5.66
N ASN A 47 -16.53 -0.67 6.01
CA ASN A 47 -15.48 -0.44 7.01
C ASN A 47 -14.05 -0.39 6.44
N CYS A 48 -13.80 -0.96 5.25
CA CYS A 48 -12.43 -1.16 4.75
C CYS A 48 -12.13 -0.47 3.42
N ALA A 49 -13.15 -0.07 2.64
CA ALA A 49 -12.94 0.56 1.32
C ALA A 49 -12.68 2.08 1.37
N GLY A 50 -12.66 2.69 2.57
CA GLY A 50 -12.49 4.13 2.74
C GLY A 50 -11.05 4.65 2.56
N CYS A 51 -10.04 3.79 2.67
CA CYS A 51 -8.63 4.19 2.65
C CYS A 51 -7.81 3.56 1.53
N HIS A 52 -8.17 2.38 1.06
CA HIS A 52 -7.51 1.67 -0.04
C HIS A 52 -8.52 0.84 -0.82
N SER A 53 -8.15 0.43 -2.02
CA SER A 53 -8.95 -0.46 -2.86
C SER A 53 -9.18 -1.82 -2.18
N PRO A 54 -10.27 -2.54 -2.51
CA PRO A 54 -10.47 -3.92 -2.08
C PRO A 54 -9.34 -4.85 -2.54
N SER A 55 -8.71 -4.56 -3.68
CA SER A 55 -7.61 -5.37 -4.21
C SER A 55 -6.46 -5.52 -3.22
N MET A 56 -6.13 -4.50 -2.42
CA MET A 56 -5.06 -4.61 -1.41
C MET A 56 -5.34 -5.71 -0.38
N VAL A 57 -6.62 -5.94 -0.05
CA VAL A 57 -7.05 -7.02 0.86
C VAL A 57 -7.06 -8.36 0.14
N LEU A 58 -7.58 -8.40 -1.09
CA LEU A 58 -7.80 -9.62 -1.86
C LEU A 58 -6.50 -10.22 -2.41
N THR A 59 -5.41 -9.46 -2.48
CA THR A 59 -4.09 -9.95 -2.91
C THR A 59 -3.19 -10.41 -1.78
N GLN A 60 -3.68 -10.43 -0.53
CA GLN A 60 -2.89 -10.96 0.58
C GLN A 60 -2.68 -12.48 0.41
N PRO A 61 -1.56 -13.03 0.90
CA PRO A 61 -1.38 -14.47 0.95
C PRO A 61 -2.47 -15.12 1.80
N ARG A 62 -2.57 -16.45 1.76
CA ARG A 62 -3.43 -17.17 2.69
C ARG A 62 -2.97 -16.89 4.12
N LEU A 63 -3.82 -16.24 4.90
CA LEU A 63 -3.57 -15.95 6.32
C LEU A 63 -4.48 -16.79 7.21
N THR A 64 -4.00 -17.07 8.43
CA THR A 64 -4.82 -17.66 9.50
C THR A 64 -5.79 -16.62 10.07
N ALA A 65 -6.79 -17.07 10.84
CA ALA A 65 -7.72 -16.17 11.52
C ALA A 65 -7.00 -15.16 12.45
N ASP A 66 -5.99 -15.61 13.19
CA ASP A 66 -5.20 -14.75 14.09
C ASP A 66 -4.39 -13.70 13.32
N GLN A 67 -3.84 -14.08 12.17
CA GLN A 67 -3.13 -13.15 11.29
C GLN A 67 -4.07 -12.11 10.70
N TRP A 68 -5.28 -12.51 10.27
CA TRP A 68 -6.29 -11.55 9.83
C TRP A 68 -6.73 -10.61 10.94
N LYS A 69 -6.88 -11.13 12.16
CA LYS A 69 -7.17 -10.28 13.32
C LYS A 69 -6.07 -9.26 13.55
N ALA A 70 -4.81 -9.65 13.45
CA ALA A 70 -3.68 -8.72 13.56
C ALA A 70 -3.72 -7.62 12.49
N GLU A 71 -4.06 -7.95 11.24
CA GLU A 71 -4.20 -6.94 10.17
C GLU A 71 -5.38 -6.00 10.42
N VAL A 72 -6.54 -6.51 10.85
CA VAL A 72 -7.70 -5.66 11.21
C VAL A 72 -7.36 -4.74 12.39
N ASP A 73 -6.70 -5.27 13.41
CA ASP A 73 -6.27 -4.48 14.57
C ASP A 73 -5.22 -3.43 14.18
N LYS A 74 -4.33 -3.73 13.22
CA LYS A 74 -3.40 -2.75 12.64
C LYS A 74 -4.15 -1.62 11.93
N MET A 75 -5.20 -1.93 11.15
CA MET A 75 -6.02 -0.89 10.51
C MET A 75 -6.64 0.05 11.55
N LYS A 76 -7.18 -0.50 12.64
CA LYS A 76 -7.81 0.27 13.72
C LYS A 76 -6.82 1.11 14.52
N THR A 77 -5.64 0.56 14.82
CA THR A 77 -4.71 1.17 15.79
C THR A 77 -3.63 2.03 15.13
N ALA A 78 -2.94 1.51 14.12
CA ALA A 78 -1.87 2.22 13.42
C ALA A 78 -2.44 3.22 12.41
N TYR A 79 -3.44 2.80 11.63
CA TYR A 79 -4.03 3.63 10.57
C TYR A 79 -5.33 4.32 10.96
N ARG A 80 -5.83 4.09 12.18
CA ARG A 80 -7.01 4.77 12.74
C ARG A 80 -8.28 4.59 11.91
N ALA A 81 -8.42 3.46 11.22
CA ALA A 81 -9.65 3.12 10.51
C ALA A 81 -10.83 3.06 11.50
N PRO A 82 -11.94 3.77 11.22
CA PRO A 82 -13.10 3.83 12.10
C PRO A 82 -14.00 2.60 11.92
N VAL A 83 -13.45 1.41 12.22
CA VAL A 83 -14.19 0.14 12.11
C VAL A 83 -15.24 0.04 13.22
N ASP A 84 -16.50 -0.22 12.85
CA ASP A 84 -17.57 -0.48 13.80
C ASP A 84 -17.27 -1.76 14.61
N PRO A 85 -17.20 -1.69 15.96
CA PRO A 85 -17.01 -2.87 16.80
C PRO A 85 -18.04 -3.97 16.55
N ALA A 86 -19.28 -3.63 16.17
CA ALA A 86 -20.32 -4.62 15.86
C ALA A 86 -20.04 -5.38 14.55
N ALA A 87 -19.27 -4.79 13.62
CA ALA A 87 -18.92 -5.38 12.34
C ALA A 87 -17.69 -6.30 12.41
N GLU A 88 -16.87 -6.22 13.46
CA GLU A 88 -15.57 -6.92 13.56
C GLU A 88 -15.71 -8.44 13.36
N SER A 89 -16.73 -9.06 13.95
CA SER A 89 -16.96 -10.50 13.78
C SER A 89 -17.28 -10.88 12.33
N ALA A 90 -18.06 -10.07 11.62
CA ALA A 90 -18.41 -10.31 10.23
C ALA A 90 -17.18 -10.14 9.31
N ILE A 91 -16.38 -9.10 9.56
CA ILE A 91 -15.13 -8.82 8.84
C ILE A 91 -14.15 -9.99 8.97
N LEU A 92 -13.88 -10.45 10.20
CA LEU A 92 -12.93 -11.55 10.43
C LEU A 92 -13.37 -12.87 9.80
N LYS A 93 -14.67 -13.18 9.85
CA LYS A 93 -15.25 -14.35 9.18
C LYS A 93 -15.10 -14.25 7.67
N TYR A 94 -15.37 -13.08 7.09
CA TYR A 94 -15.24 -12.84 5.66
C TYR A 94 -13.79 -13.07 5.18
N LEU A 95 -12.82 -12.44 5.87
CA LEU A 95 -11.41 -12.51 5.53
C LEU A 95 -10.84 -13.93 5.63
N THR A 96 -11.18 -14.63 6.72
CA THR A 96 -10.78 -16.02 6.93
C THR A 96 -11.33 -16.92 5.81
N ALA A 97 -12.63 -16.80 5.53
CA ALA A 97 -13.28 -17.59 4.48
C ALA A 97 -12.79 -17.23 3.06
N THR A 98 -12.27 -16.02 2.87
CA THR A 98 -11.60 -15.58 1.63
C THR A 98 -10.25 -16.25 1.47
N SER A 99 -9.45 -16.29 2.54
CA SER A 99 -8.18 -17.03 2.54
C SER A 99 -8.39 -18.53 2.33
N GLU A 100 -9.41 -19.13 2.96
CA GLU A 100 -9.73 -20.55 2.80
C GLU A 100 -10.04 -20.93 1.35
N ALA A 101 -10.71 -20.05 0.60
CA ALA A 101 -11.12 -20.26 -0.79
C ALA A 101 -9.99 -20.19 -1.82
N LEU A 102 -8.77 -19.77 -1.43
CA LEU A 102 -7.62 -19.77 -2.35
C LEU A 102 -7.21 -21.21 -2.73
N PRO A 103 -6.52 -21.43 -3.86
CA PRO A 103 -5.89 -22.72 -4.18
C PRO A 103 -4.84 -23.10 -3.12
N ARG A 104 -4.64 -24.41 -2.91
CA ARG A 104 -3.58 -24.94 -2.02
C ARG A 104 -2.29 -25.19 -2.78
#